data_AF-A0A918UMS7-F1
#
_entry.id   AF-A0A918UMS7-F1
#
_cell.length_a   1.000
_cell.length_b   1.000
_cell.length_c   1.000
_cell.angle_alpha   90.00
_cell.angle_beta   90.00
_cell.angle_gamma   90.00
#
_symmetry.space_group_name_H-M   'P 1'
#
loop_
_entity.id
_entity.type
_entity.pdbx_description
1 polymer ?
#
loop_
_entity_poly.entity_id
_entity_poly.type
_entity_poly.pdbx_seq_one_letter_code
_entity_poly.pdbx_strand_id
1 'polypeptide(L)'
;MTALDTPARGPSRPAGSSVQDTSVRPRRSLASRVASGAAGGVLRVFLVLVAVFWLVPTFGLLVSSFRDPKDIAESGWWTVFSAPAELTAASYESLLKNDAVTSSLFNTVWITVPATLLVILIGAMAGYAFAWMDFKGRDWWFMAVVALLVVPVQVALIPLSSLFGTLGIFGDIIGVVLFHVGFGLPFAIFLLRNFFAEIPRELLEAARLDGAGEARLFLTVVMPLAAPALASLGIFQFLWVWNDMLVALVFSDSGSQPLTVALQQQVRQFGANIDVLAPGAFISMVIPLVVFFAFQRQFVSGVMAGAVK
;
A
#
# COMPACT_ATOMS: atom_id res chain seq x y z
N MET A 1 18.06 72.99 -48.22
CA MET A 1 18.06 72.09 -49.39
C MET A 1 18.39 70.68 -48.88
N THR A 2 17.35 69.91 -48.54
CA THR A 2 16.92 68.63 -49.19
C THR A 2 17.87 67.47 -48.83
N ALA A 3 17.58 66.51 -47.93
CA ALA A 3 16.56 65.44 -47.95
C ALA A 3 16.56 64.68 -49.30
N LEU A 4 16.62 63.35 -49.46
CA LEU A 4 16.49 62.16 -48.62
C LEU A 4 16.95 60.92 -49.45
N ASP A 5 17.21 59.82 -48.74
CA ASP A 5 17.04 58.41 -49.12
C ASP A 5 17.87 57.72 -50.22
N THR A 6 18.63 56.72 -49.81
CA THR A 6 18.98 55.54 -50.63
C THR A 6 18.91 54.30 -49.72
N PRO A 7 18.11 53.27 -50.03
CA PRO A 7 17.97 52.12 -49.16
C PRO A 7 19.05 51.06 -49.41
N ALA A 8 19.44 50.40 -48.32
CA ALA A 8 20.32 49.25 -48.27
C ALA A 8 19.70 48.00 -48.94
N ARG A 9 20.53 47.20 -49.62
CA ARG A 9 20.25 45.79 -49.92
C ARG A 9 21.47 44.94 -49.53
N GLY A 10 21.37 44.28 -48.37
CA GLY A 10 22.24 43.17 -47.99
C GLY A 10 21.84 41.87 -48.70
N PRO A 11 22.72 40.85 -48.69
CA PRO A 11 22.58 39.67 -49.54
C PRO A 11 21.39 38.78 -49.14
N SER A 12 20.65 38.35 -50.16
CA SER A 12 19.55 37.39 -50.09
C SER A 12 20.01 36.02 -49.56
N ARG A 13 19.51 35.63 -48.38
CA ARG A 13 19.52 34.24 -47.92
C ARG A 13 18.69 33.38 -48.90
N PRO A 14 19.14 32.18 -49.29
CA PRO A 14 18.27 31.27 -50.04
C PRO A 14 17.11 30.83 -49.13
N ALA A 15 15.92 30.86 -49.72
CA ALA A 15 14.66 30.47 -49.13
C ALA A 15 14.69 29.02 -48.63
N GLY A 16 13.97 28.77 -47.53
CA GLY A 16 13.89 27.49 -46.86
C GLY A 16 13.43 26.37 -47.78
N SER A 17 14.18 25.27 -47.77
CA SER A 17 13.69 23.96 -48.17
C SER A 17 12.63 23.51 -47.15
N SER A 18 11.36 23.79 -47.44
CA SER A 18 10.24 23.08 -46.82
C SER A 18 10.35 21.61 -47.22
N VAL A 19 11.00 20.81 -46.38
CA VAL A 19 10.88 19.35 -46.44
C VAL A 19 9.42 19.03 -46.10
N GLN A 20 8.60 18.90 -47.14
CA GLN A 20 7.28 18.28 -47.01
C GLN A 20 7.52 16.82 -46.63
N ASP A 21 7.42 16.54 -45.34
CA ASP A 21 7.40 15.20 -44.80
C ASP A 21 6.10 14.52 -45.23
N THR A 22 6.07 14.01 -46.46
CA THR A 22 5.00 13.14 -46.95
C THR A 22 5.17 11.77 -46.31
N SER A 23 4.94 11.69 -45.00
CA SER A 23 4.79 10.43 -44.29
C SER A 23 3.45 9.80 -44.73
N VAL A 24 3.52 8.96 -45.76
CA VAL A 24 2.39 8.12 -46.19
C VAL A 24 2.06 7.18 -45.03
N ARG A 25 1.07 7.54 -44.21
CA ARG A 25 0.54 6.65 -43.16
C ARG A 25 0.01 5.38 -43.85
N PRO A 26 0.57 4.19 -43.58
CA PRO A 26 0.09 2.97 -44.22
C PRO A 26 -1.39 2.79 -43.84
N ARG A 27 -2.27 2.67 -44.84
CA ARG A 27 -3.70 2.38 -44.67
C ARG A 27 -3.82 1.01 -43.99
N ARG A 28 -3.96 1.00 -42.65
CA ARG A 28 -4.21 -0.22 -41.87
C ARG A 28 -5.39 -0.97 -42.49
N SER A 29 -5.14 -2.19 -42.97
CA SER A 29 -6.13 -3.08 -43.57
C SER A 29 -7.30 -3.32 -42.60
N LEU A 30 -8.53 -3.40 -43.11
CA LEU A 30 -9.70 -3.78 -42.32
C LEU A 30 -9.47 -5.11 -41.57
N ALA A 31 -8.70 -6.03 -42.15
CA ALA A 31 -8.28 -7.28 -41.50
C ALA A 31 -7.39 -7.04 -40.27
N SER A 32 -6.46 -6.06 -40.32
CA SER A 32 -5.65 -5.69 -39.15
C SER A 32 -6.46 -4.99 -38.04
N ARG A 33 -7.51 -4.25 -38.41
CA ARG A 33 -8.42 -3.61 -37.44
C ARG A 33 -9.31 -4.65 -36.77
N VAL A 34 -9.87 -5.59 -37.54
CA VAL A 34 -10.67 -6.71 -37.03
C VAL A 34 -9.81 -7.66 -36.20
N ALA A 35 -8.59 -7.99 -36.62
CA ALA A 35 -7.65 -8.80 -35.83
C ALA A 35 -7.25 -8.10 -34.53
N SER A 36 -7.00 -6.78 -34.54
CA SER A 36 -6.72 -6.03 -33.31
C SER A 36 -7.92 -5.90 -32.37
N GLY A 37 -9.14 -5.85 -32.92
CA GLY A 37 -10.38 -5.82 -32.14
C GLY A 37 -10.76 -7.19 -31.57
N ALA A 38 -10.57 -8.26 -32.34
CA ALA A 38 -10.79 -9.64 -31.92
C ALA A 38 -9.75 -10.10 -30.88
N ALA A 39 -8.47 -9.77 -31.08
CA ALA A 39 -7.43 -10.02 -30.09
C ALA A 39 -7.68 -9.23 -28.78
N GLY A 40 -8.15 -7.99 -28.89
CA GLY A 40 -8.60 -7.21 -27.73
C GLY A 40 -9.82 -7.80 -27.04
N GLY A 41 -10.78 -8.36 -27.79
CA GLY A 41 -11.96 -9.04 -27.26
C GLY A 41 -11.62 -10.33 -26.52
N VAL A 42 -10.80 -11.19 -27.12
CA VAL A 42 -10.32 -12.45 -26.50
C VAL A 42 -9.53 -12.15 -25.23
N LEU A 43 -8.62 -11.17 -25.26
CA LEU A 43 -7.88 -10.76 -24.07
C LEU A 43 -8.81 -10.26 -22.96
N ARG A 44 -9.81 -9.44 -23.28
CA ARG A 44 -10.79 -8.95 -22.29
C ARG A 44 -11.59 -10.09 -21.67
N VAL A 45 -12.09 -11.03 -22.48
CA VAL A 45 -12.82 -12.20 -21.97
C VAL A 45 -11.92 -13.04 -21.07
N PHE A 46 -10.68 -13.29 -21.49
CA PHE A 46 -9.70 -14.00 -20.67
C PHE A 46 -9.45 -13.28 -19.32
N LEU A 47 -9.22 -11.97 -19.33
CA LEU A 47 -9.02 -11.17 -18.12
C LEU A 47 -10.24 -11.20 -17.20
N VAL A 48 -11.46 -11.17 -17.75
CA VAL A 48 -12.69 -11.30 -16.96
C VAL A 48 -12.81 -12.68 -16.34
N LEU A 49 -12.51 -13.76 -17.08
CA LEU A 49 -12.53 -15.11 -16.54
C LEU A 49 -11.51 -15.30 -15.41
N VAL A 50 -10.29 -14.78 -15.59
CA VAL A 50 -9.26 -14.78 -14.54
C VAL A 50 -9.73 -13.99 -13.33
N ALA A 51 -10.31 -12.80 -13.53
CA ALA A 51 -10.82 -11.99 -12.42
C ALA A 51 -11.95 -12.69 -11.65
N VAL A 52 -12.91 -13.30 -12.36
CA VAL A 52 -14.00 -14.08 -11.75
C VAL A 52 -13.42 -15.26 -10.97
N PHE A 53 -12.51 -16.03 -11.56
CA PHE A 53 -11.84 -17.15 -10.89
C PHE A 53 -11.13 -16.72 -9.60
N TRP A 54 -10.43 -15.58 -9.63
CA TRP A 54 -9.77 -15.02 -8.45
C TRP A 54 -10.74 -14.57 -7.35
N LEU A 55 -11.95 -14.16 -7.70
CA LEU A 55 -12.98 -13.74 -6.74
C LEU A 55 -13.76 -14.91 -6.13
N VAL A 56 -13.71 -16.11 -6.73
CA VAL A 56 -14.40 -17.31 -6.22
C VAL A 56 -14.12 -17.59 -4.74
N PRO A 57 -12.86 -17.66 -4.24
CA PRO A 57 -12.61 -17.94 -2.83
C PRO A 57 -13.12 -16.83 -1.90
N THR A 58 -13.01 -15.56 -2.31
CA THR A 58 -13.53 -14.41 -1.57
C THR A 58 -15.05 -14.45 -1.46
N PHE A 59 -15.72 -14.74 -2.57
CA PHE A 59 -17.18 -14.88 -2.61
C PHE A 59 -17.64 -16.12 -1.83
N GLY A 60 -16.95 -17.24 -1.96
CA GLY A 60 -17.23 -18.45 -1.19
C GLY A 60 -17.09 -18.22 0.31
N LEU A 61 -16.05 -17.51 0.75
CA LEU A 61 -15.88 -17.14 2.15
C LEU A 61 -16.98 -16.19 2.65
N LEU A 62 -17.36 -15.19 1.83
CA LEU A 62 -18.49 -14.30 2.13
C LEU A 62 -19.78 -15.10 2.33
N VAL A 63 -20.08 -16.02 1.43
CA VAL A 63 -21.29 -16.85 1.55
C VAL A 63 -21.20 -17.71 2.81
N SER A 64 -20.09 -18.42 3.01
CA SER A 64 -19.88 -19.26 4.20
C SER A 64 -19.96 -18.48 5.52
N SER A 65 -19.58 -17.20 5.56
CA SER A 65 -19.71 -16.39 6.79
C SER A 65 -21.17 -16.12 7.19
N PHE A 66 -22.12 -16.31 6.27
CA PHE A 66 -23.56 -16.20 6.52
C PHE A 66 -24.26 -17.55 6.57
N ARG A 67 -23.55 -18.68 6.63
CA ARG A 67 -24.19 -20.01 6.71
C ARG A 67 -24.11 -20.59 8.12
N ASP A 68 -25.07 -21.45 8.46
CA ASP A 68 -25.02 -22.24 9.69
C ASP A 68 -23.87 -23.26 9.64
N PRO A 69 -23.17 -23.53 10.75
CA PRO A 69 -22.15 -24.56 10.84
C PRO A 69 -22.53 -25.92 10.24
N LYS A 70 -23.79 -26.34 10.42
CA LYS A 70 -24.28 -27.62 9.88
C LYS A 70 -24.27 -27.60 8.36
N ASP A 71 -24.75 -26.51 7.77
CA ASP A 71 -24.83 -26.35 6.32
C ASP A 71 -23.44 -26.26 5.66
N ILE A 72 -22.48 -25.65 6.36
CA ILE A 72 -21.07 -25.59 5.94
C ILE A 72 -20.42 -26.99 5.96
N ALA A 73 -20.78 -27.82 6.94
CA ALA A 73 -20.25 -29.19 7.05
C ALA A 73 -20.88 -30.16 6.04
N GLU A 74 -22.16 -29.96 5.70
CA GLU A 74 -22.92 -30.87 4.83
C GLU A 74 -22.80 -30.51 3.34
N SER A 75 -22.55 -29.24 3.00
CA SER A 75 -22.60 -28.77 1.62
C SER A 75 -21.70 -27.57 1.32
N GLY A 76 -21.31 -27.43 0.05
CA GLY A 76 -20.47 -26.31 -0.40
C GLY A 76 -21.21 -24.98 -0.47
N TRP A 77 -20.47 -23.87 -0.39
CA TRP A 77 -21.01 -22.50 -0.43
C TRP A 77 -21.86 -22.20 -1.68
N TRP A 78 -21.68 -22.94 -2.78
CA TRP A 78 -22.45 -22.77 -4.02
C TRP A 78 -23.93 -23.15 -3.89
N THR A 79 -24.36 -23.81 -2.82
CA THR A 79 -25.79 -24.11 -2.57
C THR A 79 -26.63 -22.84 -2.36
N VAL A 80 -26.00 -21.69 -2.11
CA VAL A 80 -26.68 -20.38 -2.05
C VAL A 80 -27.47 -20.07 -3.33
N PHE A 81 -27.06 -20.59 -4.48
CA PHE A 81 -27.77 -20.39 -5.75
C PHE A 81 -29.06 -21.23 -5.86
N SER A 82 -29.16 -22.31 -5.09
CA SER A 82 -30.34 -23.19 -5.05
C SER A 82 -31.23 -22.96 -3.82
N ALA A 83 -30.64 -22.54 -2.70
CA ALA A 83 -31.32 -22.38 -1.41
C ALA A 83 -30.84 -21.10 -0.67
N PRO A 84 -31.14 -19.90 -1.18
CA PRO A 84 -30.69 -18.64 -0.57
C PRO A 84 -31.28 -18.39 0.83
N ALA A 85 -32.34 -19.11 1.21
CA ALA A 85 -32.97 -19.02 2.53
C ALA A 85 -32.12 -19.62 3.67
N GLU A 86 -31.04 -20.34 3.35
CA GLU A 86 -30.08 -20.86 4.35
C GLU A 86 -29.15 -19.77 4.92
N LEU A 87 -29.17 -18.56 4.37
CA LEU A 87 -28.36 -17.45 4.87
C LEU A 87 -28.91 -16.91 6.19
N THR A 88 -28.02 -16.77 7.17
CA THR A 88 -28.30 -16.31 8.53
C THR A 88 -27.18 -15.42 9.05
N ALA A 89 -27.53 -14.50 9.96
CA ALA A 89 -26.55 -13.67 10.67
C ALA A 89 -26.07 -14.30 11.99
N ALA A 90 -26.53 -15.51 12.33
CA ALA A 90 -26.22 -16.19 13.59
C ALA A 90 -24.71 -16.32 13.86
N SER A 91 -23.92 -16.67 12.84
CA SER A 91 -22.46 -16.78 12.93
C SER A 91 -21.78 -15.43 13.31
N TYR A 92 -22.31 -14.31 12.80
CA TYR A 92 -21.84 -12.98 13.23
C TYR A 92 -22.25 -12.65 14.67
N GLU A 93 -23.43 -13.10 15.13
CA GLU A 93 -23.82 -12.95 16.53
C GLU A 93 -22.90 -13.77 17.46
N SER A 94 -22.60 -15.02 17.10
CA SER A 94 -21.63 -15.86 17.81
C SER A 94 -20.25 -15.20 17.87
N LEU A 95 -19.78 -14.65 16.75
CA LEU A 95 -18.50 -13.94 16.66
C LEU A 95 -18.47 -12.70 17.57
N LEU A 96 -19.53 -11.88 17.55
CA LEU A 96 -19.60 -10.66 18.35
C LEU A 96 -19.75 -10.93 19.85
N LYS A 97 -20.27 -12.10 20.23
CA LYS A 97 -20.31 -12.58 21.62
C LYS A 97 -19.00 -13.23 22.07
N ASN A 98 -18.07 -13.49 21.15
CA ASN A 98 -16.78 -14.07 21.48
C ASN A 98 -15.79 -12.98 21.89
N ASP A 99 -15.66 -12.75 23.19
CA ASP A 99 -14.80 -11.71 23.77
C ASP A 99 -13.33 -11.82 23.34
N ALA A 100 -12.83 -13.05 23.14
CA ALA A 100 -11.45 -13.25 22.69
C ALA A 100 -11.24 -12.72 21.27
N VAL A 101 -12.21 -12.93 20.37
CA VAL A 101 -12.11 -12.43 19.00
C VAL A 101 -12.40 -10.93 18.91
N THR A 102 -13.42 -10.44 19.61
CA THR A 102 -13.75 -9.01 19.57
C THR A 102 -12.65 -8.15 20.21
N SER A 103 -12.08 -8.55 21.35
CA SER A 103 -10.92 -7.86 21.94
C SER A 103 -9.70 -7.90 21.01
N SER A 104 -9.45 -9.04 20.34
CA SER A 104 -8.34 -9.15 19.39
C SER A 104 -8.47 -8.24 18.17
N LEU A 105 -9.70 -7.92 17.75
CA LEU A 105 -9.94 -6.94 16.68
C LEU A 105 -9.48 -5.54 17.12
N PHE A 106 -9.78 -5.13 18.36
CA PHE A 106 -9.29 -3.87 18.91
C PHE A 106 -7.77 -3.87 19.07
N ASN A 107 -7.18 -4.96 19.56
CA ASN A 107 -5.73 -5.12 19.63
C ASN A 107 -5.08 -4.97 18.25
N THR A 108 -5.68 -5.56 17.21
CA THR A 108 -5.21 -5.41 15.81
C THR A 108 -5.17 -3.94 15.38
N VAL A 109 -6.21 -3.17 15.73
CA VAL A 109 -6.26 -1.73 15.43
C VAL A 109 -5.19 -0.97 16.22
N TRP A 110 -5.06 -1.25 17.52
CA TRP A 110 -4.08 -0.63 18.40
C TRP A 110 -2.63 -1.00 18.07
N ILE A 111 -2.41 -2.08 17.33
CA ILE A 111 -1.10 -2.44 16.78
C ILE A 111 -0.90 -1.76 15.41
N THR A 112 -1.83 -1.97 14.49
CA THR A 112 -1.68 -1.61 13.06
C THR A 112 -1.63 -0.10 12.86
N VAL A 113 -2.56 0.64 13.46
CA VAL A 113 -2.67 2.09 13.23
C VAL A 113 -1.46 2.84 13.79
N PRO A 114 -1.05 2.66 15.06
CA PRO A 114 0.12 3.35 15.59
C PRO A 114 1.41 2.95 14.87
N ALA A 115 1.62 1.67 14.58
CA ALA A 115 2.82 1.23 13.86
C ALA A 115 2.90 1.88 12.47
N THR A 116 1.78 1.91 11.73
CA THR A 116 1.73 2.53 10.40
C THR A 116 2.01 4.02 10.46
N LEU A 117 1.35 4.75 11.36
CA LEU A 117 1.54 6.20 11.50
C LEU A 117 2.96 6.56 11.92
N LEU A 118 3.53 5.83 12.88
CA LEU A 118 4.90 6.07 13.36
C LEU A 118 5.92 5.81 12.25
N VAL A 119 5.78 4.74 11.48
CA VAL A 119 6.66 4.44 10.34
C VAL A 119 6.58 5.52 9.27
N ILE A 120 5.37 5.97 8.91
CA ILE A 120 5.20 7.06 7.93
C ILE A 120 5.83 8.35 8.46
N LEU A 121 5.54 8.73 9.70
CA LEU A 121 5.99 10.01 10.27
C LEU A 121 7.51 10.06 10.39
N ILE A 122 8.09 9.07 11.06
CA ILE A 122 9.54 9.00 11.30
C ILE A 122 10.27 8.74 9.98
N GLY A 123 9.73 7.86 9.13
CA GLY A 123 10.28 7.57 7.81
C GLY A 123 10.28 8.79 6.88
N ALA A 124 9.23 9.62 6.91
CA ALA A 124 9.16 10.84 6.12
C ALA A 124 10.15 11.90 6.62
N MET A 125 10.27 12.08 7.93
CA MET A 125 11.25 13.01 8.49
C MET A 125 12.69 12.59 8.16
N ALA A 126 13.03 11.32 8.38
CA ALA A 126 14.35 10.79 8.09
C ALA A 126 14.63 10.77 6.57
N GLY A 127 13.65 10.37 5.76
CA GLY A 127 13.75 10.39 4.30
C GLY A 127 14.03 11.80 3.77
N TYR A 128 13.35 12.82 4.32
CA TYR A 128 13.57 14.21 3.98
C TYR A 128 15.00 14.65 4.34
N ALA A 129 15.44 14.33 5.55
CA ALA A 129 16.81 14.64 5.99
C ALA A 129 17.87 14.00 5.08
N PHE A 130 17.70 12.73 4.70
CA PHE A 130 18.63 12.05 3.79
C PHE A 130 18.57 12.55 2.34
N ALA A 131 17.44 13.12 1.90
CA ALA A 131 17.28 13.66 0.55
C ALA A 131 17.83 15.09 0.43
N TRP A 132 17.59 15.95 1.43
CA TRP A 132 17.72 17.40 1.27
C TRP A 132 18.57 18.11 2.33
N MET A 133 18.87 17.48 3.46
CA MET A 133 19.72 18.09 4.49
C MET A 133 21.17 17.65 4.31
N ASP A 134 22.11 18.57 4.55
CA ASP A 134 23.54 18.29 4.53
C ASP A 134 24.05 18.07 5.95
N PHE A 135 24.56 16.86 6.22
CA PHE A 135 25.19 16.52 7.49
C PHE A 135 26.32 15.51 7.27
N LYS A 136 27.28 15.49 8.20
CA LYS A 136 28.49 14.66 8.09
C LYS A 136 28.13 13.17 8.10
N GLY A 137 28.59 12.44 7.09
CA GLY A 137 28.38 10.99 6.98
C GLY A 137 26.98 10.57 6.51
N ARG A 138 26.19 11.49 5.93
CA ARG A 138 24.85 11.20 5.39
C ARG A 138 24.77 9.92 4.57
N ASP A 139 25.68 9.74 3.62
CA ASP A 139 25.65 8.58 2.73
C ASP A 139 26.00 7.28 3.45
N TRP A 140 26.90 7.31 4.44
CA TRP A 140 27.21 6.16 5.29
C TRP A 140 26.03 5.74 6.16
N TRP A 141 25.35 6.71 6.79
CA TRP A 141 24.14 6.43 7.55
C TRP A 141 23.02 5.91 6.66
N PHE A 142 22.87 6.46 5.46
CA PHE A 142 21.88 5.96 4.51
C PHE A 142 22.20 4.52 4.05
N MET A 143 23.46 4.21 3.77
CA MET A 143 23.89 2.84 3.47
C MET A 143 23.63 1.88 4.63
N ALA A 144 23.84 2.32 5.88
CA ALA A 144 23.49 1.52 7.06
C ALA A 144 21.98 1.23 7.13
N VAL A 145 21.14 2.23 6.86
CA VAL A 145 19.67 2.04 6.76
C VAL A 145 19.31 1.02 5.67
N VAL A 146 19.94 1.12 4.48
CA VAL A 146 19.70 0.15 3.40
C VAL A 146 20.18 -1.25 3.78
N ALA A 147 21.31 -1.38 4.48
CA ALA A 147 21.80 -2.67 4.96
C ALA A 147 20.83 -3.35 5.95
N LEU A 148 20.09 -2.57 6.75
CA LEU A 148 19.07 -3.10 7.66
C LEU A 148 17.92 -3.80 6.93
N LEU A 149 17.64 -3.46 5.66
CA LEU A 149 16.62 -4.15 4.85
C LEU A 149 16.96 -5.62 4.59
N VAL A 150 18.24 -5.98 4.66
CA VAL A 150 18.72 -7.34 4.40
C VAL A 150 18.49 -8.23 5.62
N VAL A 151 18.30 -7.65 6.80
CA VAL A 151 18.16 -8.41 8.05
C VAL A 151 16.83 -9.15 8.06
N PRO A 152 16.83 -10.50 8.10
CA PRO A 152 15.60 -11.27 8.17
C PRO A 152 14.96 -11.10 9.55
N VAL A 153 13.65 -10.83 9.55
CA VAL A 153 12.82 -10.64 10.76
C VAL A 153 13.01 -11.79 11.75
N GLN A 154 13.14 -13.02 11.25
CA GLN A 154 13.26 -14.25 12.06
C GLN A 154 14.51 -14.27 12.95
N VAL A 155 15.64 -13.72 12.46
CA VAL A 155 16.90 -13.71 13.22
C VAL A 155 16.83 -12.74 14.39
N ALA A 156 15.99 -11.70 14.29
CA ALA A 156 15.84 -10.70 15.33
C ALA A 156 14.85 -11.09 16.44
N LEU A 157 14.05 -12.15 16.26
CA LEU A 157 13.00 -12.51 17.22
C LEU A 157 13.55 -12.79 18.62
N ILE A 158 14.59 -13.65 18.74
CA ILE A 158 15.19 -14.03 20.02
C ILE A 158 15.87 -12.85 20.74
N PRO A 159 16.77 -12.07 20.08
CA PRO A 159 17.40 -10.95 20.77
C PRO A 159 16.39 -9.85 21.13
N LEU A 160 15.38 -9.60 20.29
CA LEU A 160 14.36 -8.59 20.59
C LEU A 160 13.38 -9.05 21.67
N SER A 161 13.03 -10.34 21.75
CA SER A 161 12.18 -10.84 22.83
C SER A 161 12.90 -10.71 24.18
N SER A 162 14.19 -11.03 24.23
CA SER A 162 15.02 -10.80 25.43
C SER A 162 15.09 -9.32 25.79
N LEU A 163 15.35 -8.43 24.83
CA LEU A 163 15.39 -6.99 25.06
C LEU A 163 14.04 -6.47 25.57
N PHE A 164 12.94 -6.83 24.93
CA PHE A 164 11.61 -6.37 25.34
C PHE A 164 11.21 -6.92 26.70
N GLY A 165 11.67 -8.13 27.04
CA GLY A 165 11.52 -8.71 28.38
C GLY A 165 12.23 -7.86 29.43
N THR A 166 13.47 -7.43 29.18
CA THR A 166 14.20 -6.54 30.10
C THR A 166 13.57 -5.15 30.23
N LEU A 167 12.94 -4.65 29.16
CA LEU A 167 12.23 -3.38 29.15
C LEU A 167 10.82 -3.47 29.74
N GLY A 168 10.31 -4.67 30.03
CA GLY A 168 8.96 -4.89 30.56
C GLY A 168 7.82 -4.67 29.55
N ILE A 169 8.12 -4.68 28.24
CA ILE A 169 7.14 -4.45 27.16
C ILE A 169 6.87 -5.71 26.31
N PHE A 170 7.49 -6.84 26.68
CA PHE A 170 7.22 -8.13 26.05
C PHE A 170 5.84 -8.65 26.46
N GLY A 171 5.07 -9.20 25.51
CA GLY A 171 3.68 -9.61 25.75
C GLY A 171 2.67 -8.45 25.70
N ASP A 172 3.10 -7.23 25.38
CA ASP A 172 2.26 -6.03 25.31
C ASP A 172 2.14 -5.52 23.86
N ILE A 173 1.02 -4.86 23.56
CA ILE A 173 0.74 -4.14 22.31
C ILE A 173 1.90 -3.20 21.97
N ILE A 174 2.45 -2.49 22.96
CA ILE A 174 3.58 -1.55 22.75
C ILE A 174 4.79 -2.28 22.16
N GLY A 175 5.11 -3.48 22.67
CA GLY A 175 6.20 -4.29 22.13
C GLY A 175 5.96 -4.64 20.66
N VAL A 176 4.75 -5.10 20.32
CA VAL A 176 4.40 -5.44 18.93
C VAL A 176 4.46 -4.21 18.02
N VAL A 177 3.99 -3.05 18.47
CA VAL A 177 4.08 -1.78 17.73
C VAL A 177 5.54 -1.41 17.47
N LEU A 178 6.39 -1.39 18.49
CA LEU A 178 7.80 -1.00 18.36
C LEU A 178 8.59 -1.97 17.47
N PHE A 179 8.27 -3.26 17.49
CA PHE A 179 8.84 -4.23 16.57
C PHE A 179 8.55 -3.83 15.11
N HIS A 180 7.28 -3.61 14.78
CA HIS A 180 6.88 -3.25 13.42
C HIS A 180 7.40 -1.87 13.00
N VAL A 181 7.53 -0.93 13.93
CA VAL A 181 8.17 0.37 13.66
C VAL A 181 9.64 0.17 13.31
N GLY A 182 10.40 -0.55 14.14
CA GLY A 182 11.83 -0.79 13.90
C GLY A 182 12.11 -1.44 12.54
N PHE A 183 11.31 -2.43 12.15
CA PHE A 183 11.47 -3.14 10.88
C PHE A 183 10.84 -2.41 9.67
N GLY A 184 9.82 -1.59 9.87
CA GLY A 184 9.21 -0.80 8.80
C GLY A 184 10.05 0.42 8.39
N LEU A 185 10.82 0.98 9.33
CA LEU A 185 11.58 2.21 9.11
C LEU A 185 12.61 2.14 7.98
N PRO A 186 13.46 1.10 7.86
CA PRO A 186 14.42 1.02 6.77
C PRO A 186 13.77 1.13 5.38
N PHE A 187 12.63 0.47 5.18
CA PHE A 187 11.90 0.51 3.92
C PHE A 187 11.26 1.88 3.68
N ALA A 188 10.59 2.43 4.70
CA ALA A 188 9.99 3.75 4.64
C ALA A 188 11.02 4.85 4.31
N ILE A 189 12.17 4.84 4.99
CA ILE A 189 13.25 5.81 4.78
C ILE A 189 13.81 5.68 3.36
N PHE A 190 14.11 4.45 2.92
CA PHE A 190 14.63 4.21 1.58
C PHE A 190 13.65 4.70 0.49
N LEU A 191 12.39 4.30 0.59
CA LEU A 191 11.36 4.63 -0.39
C LEU A 191 11.10 6.14 -0.43
N LEU A 192 10.89 6.77 0.73
CA LEU A 192 10.57 8.20 0.79
C LEU A 192 11.78 9.07 0.43
N ARG A 193 13.00 8.69 0.80
CA ARG A 193 14.20 9.42 0.36
C ARG A 193 14.34 9.40 -1.16
N ASN A 194 14.12 8.26 -1.80
CA ASN A 194 14.19 8.17 -3.26
C ASN A 194 13.11 9.02 -3.93
N PHE A 195 11.88 8.99 -3.41
CA PHE A 195 10.80 9.84 -3.91
C PHE A 195 11.10 11.33 -3.71
N PHE A 196 11.53 11.74 -2.51
CA PHE A 196 11.83 13.13 -2.22
C PHE A 196 12.97 13.68 -3.07
N ALA A 197 13.95 12.85 -3.43
CA ALA A 197 15.06 13.25 -4.30
C ALA A 197 14.61 13.57 -5.75
N GLU A 198 13.43 13.11 -6.17
CA GLU A 198 12.86 13.42 -7.49
C GLU A 198 12.15 14.79 -7.52
N ILE A 199 11.91 15.40 -6.37
CA ILE A 199 11.28 16.73 -6.29
C ILE A 199 12.26 17.77 -6.88
N PRO A 200 11.84 18.60 -7.86
CA PRO A 200 12.70 19.60 -8.47
C PRO A 200 13.28 20.57 -7.43
N ARG A 201 14.60 20.78 -7.48
CA ARG A 201 15.33 21.67 -6.56
C ARG A 201 14.79 23.10 -6.59
N GLU A 202 14.39 23.56 -7.77
CA GLU A 202 13.87 24.91 -7.99
C GLU A 202 12.65 25.22 -7.09
N LEU A 203 11.80 24.23 -6.82
CA LEU A 203 10.64 24.41 -5.93
C LEU A 203 11.07 24.68 -4.48
N LEU A 204 12.12 23.99 -4.03
CA LEU A 204 12.66 24.14 -2.68
C LEU A 204 13.41 25.46 -2.53
N GLU A 205 14.17 25.85 -3.55
CA GLU A 205 14.88 27.13 -3.60
C GLU A 205 13.91 28.32 -3.63
N ALA A 206 12.85 28.25 -4.44
CA ALA A 206 11.80 29.28 -4.47
C ALA A 206 11.13 29.46 -3.10
N ALA A 207 10.74 28.36 -2.44
CA ALA A 207 10.15 28.44 -1.11
C ALA A 207 11.12 28.97 -0.04
N ARG A 208 12.43 28.68 -0.17
CA ARG A 208 13.46 29.27 0.70
C ARG A 208 13.62 30.78 0.47
N LEU A 209 13.52 31.25 -0.78
CA LEU A 209 13.50 32.68 -1.09
C LEU A 209 12.27 33.38 -0.49
N ASP A 210 11.14 32.68 -0.37
CA ASP A 210 9.94 33.14 0.34
C ASP A 210 10.06 33.06 1.89
N GLY A 211 11.24 32.73 2.42
CA GLY A 211 11.52 32.68 3.86
C GLY A 211 11.03 31.41 4.56
N ALA A 212 10.75 30.33 3.83
CA ALA A 212 10.41 29.05 4.46
C ALA A 212 11.65 28.38 5.09
N GLY A 213 11.64 28.19 6.40
CA GLY A 213 12.59 27.32 7.10
C GLY A 213 12.31 25.83 6.85
N GLU A 214 13.24 24.95 7.24
CA GLU A 214 13.19 23.50 6.94
C GLU A 214 11.89 22.80 7.36
N ALA A 215 11.36 23.09 8.55
CA ALA A 215 10.09 22.50 9.00
C ALA A 215 8.89 22.93 8.13
N ARG A 216 8.88 24.20 7.70
CA ARG A 216 7.83 24.73 6.81
C ARG A 216 7.99 24.18 5.38
N LEU A 217 9.23 24.04 4.90
CA LEU A 217 9.54 23.43 3.62
C LEU A 217 9.05 21.98 3.58
N PHE A 218 9.35 21.20 4.63
CA PHE A 218 8.90 19.83 4.78
C PHE A 218 7.36 19.73 4.79
N LEU A 219 6.68 20.47 5.68
CA LEU A 219 5.23 20.34 5.88
C LEU A 219 4.39 20.93 4.74
N THR A 220 4.83 22.04 4.14
CA THR A 220 4.01 22.80 3.17
C THR A 220 4.39 22.51 1.72
N VAL A 221 5.61 22.08 1.43
CA VAL A 221 6.07 21.81 0.05
C VAL A 221 6.25 20.31 -0.18
N VAL A 222 7.09 19.65 0.62
CA VAL A 222 7.48 18.25 0.37
C VAL A 222 6.34 17.27 0.66
N MET A 223 5.72 17.37 1.84
CA MET A 223 4.67 16.44 2.27
C MET A 223 3.45 16.41 1.33
N PRO A 224 2.91 17.55 0.84
CA PRO A 224 1.82 17.54 -0.13
C PRO A 224 2.20 16.92 -1.48
N LEU A 225 3.40 17.19 -1.98
CA LEU A 225 3.91 16.60 -3.23
C LEU A 225 4.13 15.09 -3.08
N ALA A 226 4.48 14.63 -1.88
CA ALA A 226 4.67 13.23 -1.57
C ALA A 226 3.43 12.48 -1.10
N ALA A 227 2.26 13.13 -1.09
CA ALA A 227 1.01 12.47 -0.69
C ALA A 227 0.78 11.11 -1.38
N PRO A 228 1.08 10.92 -2.69
CA PRO A 228 0.91 9.60 -3.32
C PRO A 228 1.90 8.55 -2.82
N ALA A 229 3.15 8.93 -2.56
CA ALA A 229 4.17 8.03 -2.01
C ALA A 229 3.86 7.65 -0.56
N LEU A 230 3.40 8.61 0.25
CA LEU A 230 2.96 8.40 1.63
C LEU A 230 1.72 7.50 1.70
N ALA A 231 0.75 7.69 0.78
CA ALA A 231 -0.41 6.81 0.69
C ALA A 231 0.00 5.37 0.31
N SER A 232 0.91 5.22 -0.65
CA SER A 232 1.45 3.92 -1.05
C SER A 232 2.16 3.23 0.11
N LEU A 233 3.08 3.94 0.78
CA LEU A 233 3.77 3.45 1.97
C LEU A 233 2.78 3.06 3.08
N GLY A 234 1.78 3.89 3.33
CA GLY A 234 0.76 3.63 4.35
C GLY A 234 -0.06 2.37 4.06
N ILE A 235 -0.45 2.14 2.81
CA ILE A 235 -1.15 0.91 2.41
C ILE A 235 -0.25 -0.31 2.63
N PHE A 236 1.00 -0.28 2.14
CA PHE A 236 1.91 -1.41 2.28
C PHE A 236 2.24 -1.71 3.75
N GLN A 237 2.50 -0.67 4.54
CA GLN A 237 2.79 -0.81 5.96
C GLN A 237 1.56 -1.31 6.72
N PHE A 238 0.37 -0.75 6.47
CA PHE A 238 -0.87 -1.21 7.07
C PHE A 238 -1.12 -2.68 6.76
N LEU A 239 -1.00 -3.08 5.50
CA LEU A 239 -1.20 -4.47 5.07
C LEU A 239 -0.18 -5.41 5.71
N TRP A 240 1.08 -5.00 5.81
CA TRP A 240 2.12 -5.82 6.43
C TRP A 240 1.83 -6.06 7.91
N VAL A 241 1.50 -5.01 8.68
CA VAL A 241 1.23 -5.13 10.11
C VAL A 241 -0.10 -5.83 10.39
N TRP A 242 -1.16 -5.51 9.63
CA TRP A 242 -2.49 -6.11 9.81
C TRP A 242 -2.48 -7.63 9.59
N ASN A 243 -1.70 -8.09 8.60
CA ASN A 243 -1.62 -9.51 8.25
C ASN A 243 -0.51 -10.25 9.01
N ASP A 244 0.28 -9.58 9.85
CA ASP A 244 1.34 -10.26 10.58
C ASP A 244 0.73 -11.23 11.61
N MET A 245 1.18 -12.48 11.51
CA MET A 245 0.87 -13.52 12.47
C MET A 245 2.15 -13.96 13.21
N LEU A 246 3.31 -13.89 12.57
CA LEU A 246 4.54 -14.50 13.11
C LEU A 246 5.10 -13.67 14.27
N VAL A 247 5.21 -12.36 14.12
CA VAL A 247 5.67 -11.49 15.22
C VAL A 247 4.63 -11.49 16.32
N ALA A 248 3.34 -11.38 15.95
CA ALA A 248 2.24 -11.44 16.89
C ALA A 248 2.27 -12.73 17.76
N LEU A 249 2.46 -13.90 17.17
CA LEU A 249 2.55 -15.17 17.90
C LEU A 249 3.71 -15.22 18.91
N VAL A 250 4.80 -14.49 18.64
CA VAL A 250 6.00 -14.50 19.48
C VAL A 250 5.97 -13.41 20.55
N PHE A 251 5.41 -12.24 20.24
CA PHE A 251 5.52 -11.03 21.06
C PHE A 251 4.23 -10.61 21.79
N SER A 252 3.08 -11.21 21.46
CA SER A 252 1.81 -10.97 22.17
C SER A 252 1.52 -12.05 23.21
N ASP A 253 0.70 -11.71 24.20
CA ASP A 253 0.17 -12.61 25.22
C ASP A 253 -1.37 -12.59 25.17
N SER A 254 -2.04 -13.42 25.97
CA SER A 254 -3.49 -13.60 26.02
C SER A 254 -4.33 -12.32 26.01
N GLY A 255 -3.83 -11.21 26.59
CA GLY A 255 -4.51 -9.91 26.57
C GLY A 255 -4.20 -8.99 25.39
N SER A 256 -3.16 -9.28 24.60
CA SER A 256 -2.63 -8.40 23.54
C SER A 256 -2.63 -9.05 22.15
N GLN A 257 -3.19 -10.25 22.02
CA GLN A 257 -3.26 -10.97 20.75
C GLN A 257 -4.07 -10.20 19.69
N PRO A 258 -3.53 -10.03 18.47
CA PRO A 258 -4.30 -9.53 17.34
C PRO A 258 -5.19 -10.62 16.75
N LEU A 259 -6.09 -10.20 15.85
CA LEU A 259 -7.11 -11.01 15.21
C LEU A 259 -6.50 -12.19 14.44
N THR A 260 -5.34 -12.00 13.82
CA THR A 260 -4.63 -13.08 13.11
C THR A 260 -4.31 -14.25 14.05
N VAL A 261 -3.86 -13.97 15.26
CA VAL A 261 -3.55 -14.99 16.29
C VAL A 261 -4.83 -15.59 16.87
N ALA A 262 -5.83 -14.77 17.18
CA ALA A 262 -7.10 -15.25 17.71
C ALA A 262 -7.80 -16.21 16.73
N LEU A 263 -7.84 -15.88 15.44
CA LEU A 263 -8.41 -16.75 14.41
C LEU A 263 -7.56 -18.01 14.21
N GLN A 264 -6.23 -17.93 14.29
CA GLN A 264 -5.36 -19.12 14.22
C GLN A 264 -5.69 -20.13 15.32
N GLN A 265 -6.05 -19.67 16.52
CA GLN A 265 -6.47 -20.54 17.61
C GLN A 265 -7.82 -21.21 17.31
N GLN A 266 -8.76 -20.49 16.66
CA GLN A 266 -10.03 -21.06 16.24
C GLN A 266 -9.87 -22.16 15.18
N VAL A 267 -8.90 -22.02 14.26
CA VAL A 267 -8.57 -23.06 13.26
C VAL A 267 -8.18 -24.38 13.93
N ARG A 268 -7.52 -24.36 15.09
CA ARG A 268 -7.17 -25.60 15.81
C ARG A 268 -8.39 -26.38 16.30
N GLN A 269 -9.55 -25.73 16.37
CA GLN A 269 -10.84 -26.30 16.76
C GLN A 269 -11.87 -26.19 15.61
N PHE A 270 -11.39 -26.24 14.35
CA PHE A 270 -12.16 -25.92 13.13
C PHE A 270 -13.58 -26.50 13.09
N GLY A 271 -13.79 -27.74 13.51
CA GLY A 271 -15.10 -28.38 13.49
C GLY A 271 -16.10 -27.82 14.51
N ALA A 272 -15.63 -27.31 15.65
CA ALA A 272 -16.48 -26.77 16.70
C ALA A 272 -16.77 -25.27 16.54
N ASN A 273 -15.83 -24.51 15.95
CA ASN A 273 -15.86 -23.04 15.99
C ASN A 273 -15.99 -22.42 14.58
N ILE A 274 -16.57 -23.14 13.63
CA ILE A 274 -16.71 -22.65 12.24
C ILE A 274 -17.66 -21.45 12.14
N ASP A 275 -18.63 -21.35 13.07
CA ASP A 275 -19.49 -20.18 13.28
C ASP A 275 -18.72 -18.91 13.64
N VAL A 276 -17.57 -19.03 14.29
CA VAL A 276 -16.68 -17.91 14.62
C VAL A 276 -15.65 -17.70 13.53
N LEU A 277 -15.07 -18.79 13.02
CA LEU A 277 -13.94 -18.74 12.09
C LEU A 277 -14.31 -18.17 10.72
N ALA A 278 -15.43 -18.60 10.12
CA ALA A 278 -15.84 -18.12 8.80
C ALA A 278 -16.12 -16.60 8.78
N PRO A 279 -16.98 -16.04 9.66
CA PRO A 279 -17.19 -14.59 9.70
C PRO A 279 -15.95 -13.83 10.20
N GLY A 280 -15.17 -14.40 11.12
CA GLY A 280 -13.93 -13.80 11.60
C GLY A 280 -12.88 -13.63 10.49
N ALA A 281 -12.68 -14.68 9.67
CA ALA A 281 -11.79 -14.63 8.51
C ALA A 281 -12.29 -13.63 7.45
N PHE A 282 -13.60 -13.57 7.22
CA PHE A 282 -14.18 -12.56 6.32
C PHE A 282 -13.94 -11.13 6.82
N ILE A 283 -14.14 -10.86 8.13
CA ILE A 283 -13.85 -9.55 8.73
C ILE A 283 -12.36 -9.20 8.61
N SER A 284 -11.47 -10.15 8.91
CA SER A 284 -10.02 -9.97 8.80
C SER A 284 -9.60 -9.58 7.37
N MET A 285 -10.28 -10.12 6.35
CA MET A 285 -10.03 -9.82 4.94
C MET A 285 -10.67 -8.50 4.47
N VAL A 286 -11.90 -8.19 4.90
CA VAL A 286 -12.66 -7.04 4.36
C VAL A 286 -12.11 -5.70 4.87
N ILE A 287 -11.58 -5.66 6.10
CA ILE A 287 -11.10 -4.41 6.69
C ILE A 287 -9.93 -3.81 5.89
N PRO A 288 -8.86 -4.55 5.55
CA PRO A 288 -7.80 -4.02 4.69
C PRO A 288 -8.28 -3.59 3.31
N LEU A 289 -9.28 -4.28 2.75
CA LEU A 289 -9.86 -3.93 1.45
C LEU A 289 -10.59 -2.57 1.52
N VAL A 290 -11.36 -2.34 2.59
CA VAL A 290 -12.01 -1.04 2.85
C VAL A 290 -10.97 0.06 3.01
N VAL A 291 -9.91 -0.18 3.79
CA VAL A 291 -8.80 0.77 3.95
C VAL A 291 -8.14 1.06 2.61
N PHE A 292 -7.81 0.03 1.82
CA PHE A 292 -7.26 0.20 0.48
C PHE A 292 -8.15 1.09 -0.41
N PHE A 293 -9.45 0.80 -0.48
CA PHE A 293 -10.38 1.60 -1.28
C PHE A 293 -10.58 3.03 -0.75
N ALA A 294 -10.42 3.26 0.56
CA ALA A 294 -10.45 4.60 1.12
C ALA A 294 -9.23 5.44 0.70
N PHE A 295 -8.06 4.81 0.52
CA PHE A 295 -6.80 5.47 0.12
C PHE A 295 -6.42 5.31 -1.37
N GLN A 296 -7.22 4.59 -2.17
CA GLN A 296 -6.93 4.29 -3.58
C GLN A 296 -6.77 5.55 -4.44
N ARG A 297 -7.53 6.62 -4.16
CA ARG A 297 -7.55 7.83 -4.99
C ARG A 297 -6.19 8.54 -4.96
N GLN A 298 -5.55 8.55 -3.80
CA GLN A 298 -4.23 9.13 -3.56
C GLN A 298 -3.13 8.28 -4.22
N PHE A 299 -3.30 6.96 -4.24
CA PHE A 299 -2.40 6.03 -4.94
C PHE A 299 -2.43 6.24 -6.46
N VAL A 300 -3.63 6.29 -7.06
CA VAL A 300 -3.80 6.38 -8.52
C VAL A 300 -3.32 7.72 -9.09
N SER A 301 -3.46 8.83 -8.34
CA SER A 301 -2.95 10.14 -8.78
C SER A 301 -1.42 10.20 -8.88
N GLY A 302 -0.69 9.41 -8.08
CA GLY A 302 0.77 9.36 -8.10
C GLY A 302 1.34 8.59 -9.27
N VAL A 303 0.78 7.41 -9.54
CA VAL A 303 1.20 6.56 -10.67
C VAL A 303 0.95 7.25 -12.01
N MET A 304 -0.14 7.99 -12.14
CA MET A 304 -0.46 8.71 -13.37
C MET A 304 0.37 9.99 -13.57
N ALA A 305 0.85 10.64 -12.50
CA ALA A 305 1.72 11.82 -12.63
C ALA A 305 3.13 11.47 -13.16
N GLY A 306 3.62 10.26 -12.89
CA GLY A 306 4.89 9.76 -13.44
C GLY A 306 4.83 9.30 -14.89
N ALA A 307 3.63 9.00 -15.42
CA ALA A 307 3.43 8.48 -16.78
C ALA A 307 3.30 9.57 -17.87
N VAL A 308 3.33 10.85 -17.49
CA VAL A 308 3.26 12.00 -18.43
C VAL A 308 4.64 12.67 -18.60
N LYS A 309 5.74 11.95 -18.36
CA LYS A 309 7.09 12.36 -18.76
C LYS A 309 7.58 11.51 -19.91
#